data_AF-A0A1A8TEK1-F1
#
_entry.id   AF-A0A1A8TEK1-F1
#
_cell.length_a   1.000
_cell.length_b   1.000
_cell.length_c   1.000
_cell.angle_alpha   90.00
_cell.angle_beta   90.00
_cell.angle_gamma   90.00
#
_symmetry.space_group_name_H-M   'P 1'
#
loop_
_entity.id
_entity.type
_entity.pdbx_description
1 polymer ?
#
loop_
_entity_poly.entity_id
_entity_poly.type
_entity_poly.pdbx_seq_one_letter_code
_entity_poly.pdbx_strand_id
1 'polypeptide(L)'
;MSPIEVRVEIKRVGHSVRGQIVEIGGASDIHTYGFTGSFKNLILTGEYENQDCAHIDRGSLSLMLRENGRSLEGFFSSYADGDHKMAPFKCVLKRQDRSANSERV
;
A
#
# COMPACT_ATOMS: atom_id res chain seq x y z
N MET A 1 -12.86 -9.30 12.17
CA MET A 1 -12.47 -9.28 10.74
C MET A 1 -10.98 -9.57 10.70
N SER A 2 -10.54 -10.55 9.91
CA SER A 2 -9.11 -10.79 9.67
C SER A 2 -8.52 -9.64 8.85
N PRO A 3 -7.24 -9.27 9.06
CA PRO A 3 -6.58 -8.28 8.23
C PRO A 3 -6.57 -8.72 6.76
N ILE A 4 -6.74 -7.77 5.85
CA ILE A 4 -6.50 -8.00 4.42
C ILE A 4 -4.98 -8.09 4.22
N GLU A 5 -4.53 -9.14 3.54
CA GLU A 5 -3.14 -9.29 3.19
C GLU A 5 -2.86 -8.64 1.84
N VAL A 6 -1.77 -7.87 1.77
CA VAL A 6 -1.34 -7.18 0.55
C VAL A 6 0.14 -7.42 0.29
N ARG A 7 0.51 -7.48 -0.99
CA ARG A 7 1.89 -7.40 -1.45
C ARG A 7 2.12 -6.03 -2.07
N VAL A 8 3.25 -5.42 -1.73
CA VAL A 8 3.58 -4.09 -2.23
C VAL A 8 4.95 -4.10 -2.88
N GLU A 9 5.02 -3.59 -4.10
CA GLU A 9 6.26 -3.32 -4.81
C GLU A 9 6.51 -1.82 -4.86
N ILE A 10 7.69 -1.38 -4.42
CA ILE A 10 8.04 0.04 -4.31
C ILE A 10 9.31 0.31 -5.12
N LYS A 11 9.26 1.32 -6.00
CA LYS A 11 10.40 1.83 -6.77
C LYS A 11 10.57 3.32 -6.50
N ARG A 12 11.81 3.78 -6.36
CA ARG A 12 12.15 5.19 -6.15
C ARG A 12 13.12 5.69 -7.23
N VAL A 13 12.80 6.83 -7.83
CA VAL A 13 13.70 7.57 -8.75
C VAL A 13 13.76 9.02 -8.30
N GLY A 14 14.92 9.44 -7.80
CA GLY A 14 15.07 10.75 -7.15
C GLY A 14 14.12 10.89 -5.95
N HIS A 15 13.27 11.92 -5.97
CA HIS A 15 12.25 12.15 -4.94
C HIS A 15 10.93 11.42 -5.20
N SER A 16 10.71 10.91 -6.42
CA SER A 16 9.48 10.24 -6.80
C SER A 16 9.52 8.79 -6.35
N VAL A 17 8.47 8.37 -5.66
CA VAL A 17 8.17 6.99 -5.32
C VAL A 17 6.97 6.56 -6.15
N ARG A 18 7.05 5.37 -6.74
CA ARG A 18 5.94 4.71 -7.41
C ARG A 18 5.88 3.27 -6.95
N GLY A 19 4.70 2.68 -7.00
CA GLY A 19 4.58 1.27 -6.69
C GLY A 19 3.22 0.71 -7.00
N GLN A 20 3.08 -0.57 -6.68
CA GLN A 20 1.86 -1.32 -6.87
C GLN A 20 1.52 -2.07 -5.58
N ILE A 21 0.23 -2.08 -5.24
CA ILE A 21 -0.35 -2.82 -4.12
C ILE A 21 -1.26 -3.88 -4.72
N VAL A 22 -1.05 -5.13 -4.34
CA VAL A 22 -1.86 -6.27 -4.79
C VAL A 22 -2.48 -6.91 -3.56
N GLU A 23 -3.80 -6.93 -3.49
CA GLU A 23 -4.52 -7.68 -2.45
C GLU A 23 -4.36 -9.18 -2.70
N ILE A 24 -3.86 -9.91 -1.70
CA ILE A 24 -3.60 -11.36 -1.79
C ILE A 24 -4.59 -12.17 -0.93
N GLY A 25 -5.40 -11.50 -0.12
CA GLY A 25 -6.34 -12.14 0.81
C GLY A 25 -7.68 -11.41 0.84
N GLY A 26 -8.66 -11.95 0.11
CA GLY A 26 -10.04 -11.49 0.02
C GLY A 26 -10.88 -12.49 -0.76
N ALA A 27 -12.20 -12.51 -0.54
CA ALA A 27 -13.09 -13.37 -1.30
C ALA A 27 -13.17 -12.86 -2.76
N SER A 28 -12.74 -13.70 -3.70
CA SER A 28 -13.04 -13.64 -5.15
C SER A 28 -12.23 -12.66 -6.02
N ASP A 29 -11.99 -11.41 -5.62
CA ASP A 29 -11.41 -10.40 -6.52
C ASP A 29 -10.05 -9.87 -6.04
N ILE A 30 -9.03 -9.99 -6.90
CA ILE A 30 -7.68 -9.44 -6.68
C ILE A 30 -7.70 -7.99 -7.15
N HIS A 31 -7.80 -7.04 -6.22
CA HIS A 31 -7.64 -5.63 -6.56
C HIS A 31 -6.16 -5.26 -6.64
N THR A 32 -5.82 -4.54 -7.71
CA THR A 32 -4.48 -3.99 -7.91
C THR A 32 -4.55 -2.48 -7.93
N TYR A 33 -3.76 -1.83 -7.09
CA TYR A 33 -3.69 -0.37 -7.01
C TYR A 33 -2.31 0.11 -7.43
N GLY A 34 -2.27 1.14 -8.26
CA GLY A 34 -1.07 1.94 -8.47
C GLY A 34 -0.97 2.99 -7.36
N PHE A 35 0.25 3.31 -6.91
CA PHE A 35 0.44 4.48 -6.06
C PHE A 35 1.64 5.31 -6.50
N THR A 36 1.56 6.61 -6.26
CA THR A 36 2.67 7.54 -6.46
C THR A 36 2.82 8.44 -5.24
N GLY A 37 4.03 8.91 -4.98
CA GLY A 37 4.28 9.73 -3.81
C GLY A 37 5.71 10.22 -3.70
N SER A 38 6.04 10.73 -2.52
CA SER A 38 7.40 11.13 -2.16
C SER A 38 7.62 10.97 -0.67
N PHE A 39 8.89 10.84 -0.27
CA PHE A 39 9.24 10.90 1.14
C PHE A 39 9.33 12.36 1.60
N LYS A 40 8.59 12.68 2.67
CA LYS A 40 8.75 13.89 3.47
C LYS A 40 9.33 13.44 4.81
N ASN A 41 10.63 13.70 5.02
CA ASN A 41 11.40 13.05 6.08
C ASN A 41 11.30 11.52 5.97
N LEU A 42 10.90 10.84 7.04
CA LEU A 42 10.71 9.39 7.08
C LEU A 42 9.28 8.95 6.73
N ILE A 43 8.44 9.85 6.21
CA ILE A 43 7.04 9.56 5.88
C ILE A 43 6.87 9.50 4.36
N LEU A 44 6.52 8.33 3.83
CA LEU A 44 6.04 8.17 2.47
C LEU A 44 4.60 8.69 2.40
N THR A 45 4.40 9.80 1.71
CA THR A 45 3.07 10.35 1.44
C THR A 45 2.78 10.27 -0.05
N GLY A 46 1.52 10.04 -0.39
CA GLY A 46 1.13 9.88 -1.78
C GLY A 46 -0.35 9.62 -1.96
N GLU A 47 -0.68 9.24 -3.18
CA GLU A 47 -2.01 8.86 -3.61
C GLU A 47 -1.98 7.47 -4.24
N TYR A 48 -3.09 6.75 -4.13
CA TYR A 48 -3.29 5.45 -4.75
C TYR A 48 -4.61 5.44 -5.52
N GLU A 49 -4.66 4.62 -6.55
CA GLU A 49 -5.81 4.45 -7.43
C GLU A 49 -5.89 3.00 -7.91
N ASN A 50 -7.10 2.46 -7.97
CA ASN A 50 -7.38 1.16 -8.54
C ASN A 50 -7.01 1.16 -10.04
N GLN A 51 -6.36 0.10 -10.50
CA GLN A 51 -5.97 -0.02 -11.91
C GLN A 51 -7.12 -0.47 -12.81
N ASP A 52 -8.19 -1.02 -12.24
CA ASP A 52 -9.40 -1.33 -12.98
C ASP A 52 -10.30 -0.09 -13.07
N CYS A 53 -10.57 0.36 -14.30
CA CYS A 53 -11.43 1.50 -14.58
C CYS A 53 -12.91 1.30 -14.20
N ALA A 54 -13.33 0.07 -13.92
CA ALA A 54 -14.65 -0.23 -13.38
C ALA A 54 -14.78 0.15 -11.89
N HIS A 55 -13.65 0.33 -11.20
CA HIS A 55 -13.61 0.62 -9.77
C HIS A 55 -13.16 2.06 -9.52
N ILE A 56 -13.88 2.76 -8.65
CA ILE A 56 -13.60 4.17 -8.30
C ILE A 56 -12.68 4.32 -7.08
N ASP A 57 -12.14 3.20 -6.58
CA ASP A 57 -11.36 3.15 -5.35
C ASP A 57 -10.04 3.90 -5.52
N ARG A 58 -9.94 5.04 -4.84
CA ARG A 58 -8.74 5.87 -4.82
C ARG A 58 -8.69 6.69 -3.54
N GLY A 59 -7.51 7.17 -3.21
CA GLY A 59 -7.32 7.94 -2.01
C GLY A 59 -5.88 8.35 -1.76
N SER A 60 -5.61 8.70 -0.51
CA SER A 60 -4.28 9.14 -0.06
C SER A 60 -3.65 8.14 0.90
N LEU A 61 -2.33 8.11 0.97
CA LEU A 61 -1.59 7.30 1.93
C LEU A 61 -0.54 8.13 2.68
N SER A 62 -0.26 7.72 3.91
CA SER A 62 0.84 8.25 4.74
C SER A 62 1.43 7.11 5.56
N LEU A 63 2.62 6.65 5.17
CA LEU A 63 3.31 5.50 5.77
C LEU A 63 4.68 5.93 6.29
N MET A 64 4.91 5.77 7.59
CA MET A 64 6.17 6.09 8.23
C MET A 64 7.14 4.91 8.13
N LEU A 65 8.37 5.20 7.71
CA LEU A 65 9.48 4.26 7.76
C LEU A 65 9.86 3.97 9.22
N ARG A 66 9.86 2.70 9.58
CA ARG A 66 10.21 2.20 10.91
C ARG A 66 11.36 1.20 10.81
N GLU A 67 11.94 0.88 11.96
CA GLU A 67 12.94 -0.21 12.08
C GLU A 67 14.09 -0.12 11.06
N ASN A 68 14.65 1.08 10.88
CA ASN A 68 15.73 1.33 9.91
C ASN A 68 15.39 0.90 8.47
N GLY A 69 14.13 1.06 8.07
CA GLY A 69 13.67 0.73 6.73
C GLY A 69 13.27 -0.73 6.53
N ARG A 70 13.01 -1.46 7.62
CA ARG A 70 12.45 -2.82 7.58
C ARG A 70 10.92 -2.83 7.52
N SER A 71 10.27 -1.74 7.92
CA SER A 71 8.81 -1.64 7.88
C SER A 71 8.32 -0.24 7.51
N LEU A 72 7.11 -0.21 6.95
CA LEU A 72 6.32 0.99 6.71
C LEU A 72 5.00 0.83 7.46
N GLU A 73 4.67 1.77 8.35
CA GLU A 73 3.44 1.75 9.13
C GLU A 73 2.70 3.08 9.02
N GLY A 74 1.40 3.03 8.80
CA GLY A 74 0.56 4.22 8.80
C GLY A 74 -0.84 3.93 8.28
N PHE A 75 -1.37 4.86 7.49
CA PHE A 75 -2.77 4.83 7.09
C PHE A 75 -2.96 5.11 5.62
N PHE A 76 -3.95 4.44 5.05
CA PHE A 76 -4.63 4.83 3.82
C PHE A 76 -5.91 5.56 4.20
N SER A 77 -6.30 6.55 3.43
CA SER A 77 -7.59 7.22 3.54
C SER A 77 -8.35 6.96 2.26
N SER A 78 -9.46 6.24 2.35
CA SER A 78 -10.39 6.05 1.23
C SER A 78 -11.67 6.83 1.46
N TYR A 79 -12.41 7.04 0.38
CA TYR A 79 -13.78 7.49 0.46
C TYR A 79 -14.71 6.30 0.73
N ALA A 80 -15.61 6.42 1.70
CA ALA A 80 -16.62 5.41 2.03
C ALA A 80 -17.99 5.89 1.52
N ASP A 81 -18.47 5.27 0.44
CA ASP A 81 -19.66 5.70 -0.31
C ASP A 81 -20.93 5.73 0.53
N GLY A 82 -21.14 4.75 1.41
CA GLY A 82 -22.39 4.61 2.17
C GLY A 82 -22.69 5.77 3.13
N ASP A 83 -21.64 6.42 3.63
CA ASP A 83 -21.74 7.46 4.67
C ASP A 83 -21.16 8.81 4.22
N HIS A 84 -20.62 8.90 3.00
CA HIS A 84 -19.88 10.06 2.47
C HIS A 84 -18.79 10.56 3.44
N LYS A 85 -18.01 9.62 4.01
CA LYS A 85 -16.95 9.91 4.99
C LYS A 85 -15.60 9.39 4.51
N MET A 86 -14.54 9.95 5.05
CA MET A 86 -13.21 9.38 4.93
C MET A 86 -13.08 8.20 5.91
N ALA A 87 -12.64 7.05 5.40
CA ALA A 87 -12.34 5.88 6.20
C ALA A 87 -10.82 5.65 6.24
N PRO A 88 -10.19 5.66 7.44
CA PRO A 88 -8.78 5.32 7.56
C PRO A 88 -8.59 3.80 7.66
N PHE A 89 -7.64 3.27 6.88
CA PHE A 89 -7.21 1.88 6.93
C PHE A 89 -5.78 1.83 7.44
N LYS A 90 -5.59 1.25 8.63
CA LYS A 90 -4.24 1.03 9.16
C LYS A 90 -3.54 -0.02 8.32
N CYS A 91 -2.31 0.27 7.90
CA CYS A 91 -1.48 -0.66 7.15
C CYS A 91 -0.10 -0.78 7.79
N VAL A 92 0.41 -2.01 7.80
CA VAL A 92 1.77 -2.35 8.22
C VAL A 92 2.39 -3.20 7.13
N LEU A 93 3.36 -2.64 6.41
CA LEU A 93 4.14 -3.34 5.41
C LEU A 93 5.47 -3.76 6.01
N LYS A 94 5.79 -5.05 5.93
CA LYS A 94 7.08 -5.58 6.32
C LYS A 94 7.88 -5.90 5.08
N ARG A 95 9.16 -5.51 5.07
CA ARG A 95 10.06 -5.85 3.98
C ARG A 95 10.24 -7.36 3.94
N GLN A 96 10.02 -7.95 2.78
CA GLN A 96 10.32 -9.36 2.56
C GLN A 96 11.84 -9.56 2.52
N ASP A 97 12.37 -10.37 3.42
CA ASP A 97 13.79 -10.73 3.43
C ASP A 97 14.10 -11.66 2.27
N ARG A 98 15.16 -11.35 1.50
CA ARG A 98 15.61 -12.17 0.37
C ARG A 98 15.99 -13.60 0.77
N SER A 99 16.36 -13.82 2.03
CA SER A 99 16.82 -15.11 2.56
C SER A 99 15.73 -16.19 2.58
N ALA A 100 14.45 -15.81 2.60
CA ALA A 100 13.33 -16.76 2.69
C ALA A 100 12.96 -17.43 1.35
N ASN A 101 13.61 -17.05 0.24
CA ASN A 101 13.25 -17.52 -1.10
C ASN A 101 14.28 -18.48 -1.72
N SER A 102 15.34 -18.86 -1.00
CA SER A 102 16.36 -19.78 -1.50
C SER A 102 16.02 -21.27 -1.29
N GLU A 103 14.87 -21.58 -0.71
CA GLU A 103 14.41 -22.96 -0.45
C GLU A 103 13.20 -23.37 -1.32
N ARG A 104 12.88 -22.60 -2.37
CA ARG A 104 11.81 -22.93 -3.33
C ARG A 104 12.28 -22.83 -4.78
N VAL A 105 13.40 -23.48 -5.09
CA VAL A 105 13.80 -23.85 -6.45
C VAL A 105 13.96 -25.37 -6.51
#